data_AF-A0A3R6JWI3-F1
#
_entry.id   AF-A0A3R6JWI3-F1
#
_cell.length_a   1.000
_cell.length_b   1.000
_cell.length_c   1.000
_cell.angle_alpha   90.00
_cell.angle_beta   90.00
_cell.angle_gamma   90.00
#
_symmetry.space_group_name_H-M   'P 1'
#
loop_
_entity.id
_entity.type
_entity.pdbx_description
1 polymer ?
#
loop_
_entity_poly.entity_id
_entity_poly.type
_entity_poly.pdbx_seq_one_letter_code
_entity_poly.pdbx_strand_id
1 'polypeptide(L)'
;MKKILFLALMLSMTAVGFTSCSDDEEFTDSRITYYPVLEIQGDDFVQVPIGTAYSEQGCKATLNGEDYSSKVVTSGTVDASKAGLYYITYSATNADGFSVSTTRTVAVCDPTITTDMSGSYTLQAGSHRDSHKDDGSVATTAFSGYTVKVTKAAPGIFYVSDMMGGYYDQKAGYGSSYAMTGYFQLLADNSLVLLSSSVEGWGDSATGFKDGKYDPATGEISYVVNYAKTMDFTISLK
;
A
#
# COMPACT_ATOMS: atom_id res chain seq x y z
N MET A 1 11.49 -19.90 -80.70
CA MET A 1 11.82 -20.52 -79.40
C MET A 1 11.41 -19.69 -78.17
N LYS A 2 10.50 -18.69 -78.28
CA LYS A 2 10.09 -17.80 -77.16
C LYS A 2 8.74 -18.14 -76.52
N LYS A 3 8.02 -19.17 -77.00
CA LYS A 3 6.66 -19.49 -76.55
C LYS A 3 6.55 -20.64 -75.53
N ILE A 4 7.63 -21.40 -75.32
CA ILE A 4 7.64 -22.56 -74.40
C ILE A 4 8.14 -22.18 -72.99
N LEU A 5 8.92 -21.10 -72.86
CA LEU A 5 9.46 -20.66 -71.57
C LEU A 5 8.43 -19.92 -70.69
N PHE A 6 7.41 -19.30 -71.31
CA PHE A 6 6.35 -18.59 -70.57
C PHE A 6 5.28 -19.51 -69.99
N LEU A 7 5.06 -20.70 -70.57
CA LEU A 7 4.10 -21.68 -70.05
C LEU A 7 4.64 -22.46 -68.84
N ALA A 8 5.97 -22.62 -68.74
CA ALA A 8 6.60 -23.31 -67.61
C ALA A 8 6.67 -22.45 -66.33
N LEU A 9 6.66 -21.11 -66.46
CA LEU A 9 6.69 -20.19 -65.32
C LEU A 9 5.29 -19.88 -64.75
N MET A 10 4.23 -20.01 -65.56
CA MET A 10 2.86 -19.87 -65.08
C MET A 10 2.32 -21.13 -64.36
N LEU A 11 2.98 -22.28 -64.52
CA LEU A 11 2.57 -23.52 -63.86
C LEU A 11 3.17 -23.70 -62.45
N SER A 12 4.21 -22.92 -62.09
CA SER A 12 4.81 -22.95 -60.75
C SER A 12 4.13 -22.00 -59.75
N MET A 13 3.18 -21.16 -60.20
CA MET A 13 2.50 -20.18 -59.35
C MET A 13 1.11 -20.64 -58.87
N THR A 14 0.67 -21.83 -59.29
CA THR A 14 -0.61 -22.45 -58.89
C THR A 14 -0.48 -23.54 -57.83
N ALA A 15 0.73 -23.76 -57.29
CA ALA A 15 1.00 -24.78 -56.26
C ALA A 15 1.30 -24.19 -54.87
N VAL A 16 1.06 -22.89 -54.65
CA VAL A 16 0.82 -22.37 -53.30
C VAL A 16 -0.68 -22.45 -53.09
N GLY A 17 -1.17 -23.68 -52.97
CA GLY A 17 -2.54 -23.93 -52.55
C GLY A 17 -2.76 -23.19 -51.24
N PHE A 18 -3.85 -22.43 -51.20
CA PHE A 18 -4.45 -21.80 -50.04
C PHE A 18 -4.14 -22.55 -48.74
N THR A 19 -3.04 -22.20 -48.07
CA THR A 19 -2.99 -22.33 -46.62
C THR A 19 -3.90 -21.22 -46.12
N SER A 20 -5.20 -21.48 -46.17
CA SER A 20 -6.12 -20.81 -45.26
C SER A 20 -5.47 -20.99 -43.90
N CYS A 21 -5.18 -19.90 -43.19
CA CYS A 21 -5.16 -19.98 -41.75
C CYS A 21 -6.49 -20.66 -41.39
N SER A 22 -6.44 -21.85 -40.79
CA SER A 22 -7.63 -22.43 -40.21
C SER A 22 -8.11 -21.41 -39.18
N ASP A 23 -9.32 -20.89 -39.33
CA ASP A 23 -10.00 -20.16 -38.26
C ASP A 23 -10.33 -21.11 -37.07
N ASP A 24 -9.88 -22.38 -37.13
CA ASP A 24 -10.07 -23.46 -36.15
C ASP A 24 -9.29 -23.29 -34.83
N GLU A 25 -8.83 -22.08 -34.51
CA GLU A 25 -8.62 -21.73 -33.11
C GLU A 25 -9.86 -20.98 -32.64
N GLU A 26 -10.98 -21.70 -32.52
CA GLU A 26 -12.07 -21.23 -31.70
C GLU A 26 -11.53 -21.04 -30.28
N PHE A 27 -11.43 -19.78 -29.84
CA PHE A 27 -11.08 -19.43 -28.46
C PHE A 27 -12.22 -19.83 -27.47
N THR A 28 -12.63 -21.10 -27.49
CA THR A 28 -13.76 -21.64 -26.71
C THR A 28 -13.41 -22.08 -25.30
N ASP A 29 -12.13 -22.02 -24.91
CA ASP A 29 -11.69 -22.42 -23.56
C ASP A 29 -11.98 -21.37 -22.47
N SER A 30 -12.65 -20.28 -22.84
CA SER A 30 -13.11 -19.29 -21.87
C SER A 30 -14.25 -19.86 -21.02
N ARG A 31 -14.06 -19.86 -19.70
CA ARG A 31 -15.12 -20.19 -18.73
C ARG A 31 -15.46 -19.00 -17.85
N ILE A 32 -16.72 -18.90 -17.44
CA ILE A 32 -17.14 -17.93 -16.42
C ILE A 32 -16.58 -18.39 -15.08
N THR A 33 -15.85 -17.51 -14.40
CA THR A 33 -15.42 -17.71 -13.01
C THR A 33 -16.06 -16.65 -12.14
N TYR A 34 -16.47 -17.04 -10.94
CA TYR A 34 -17.03 -16.13 -9.94
C TYR A 34 -15.98 -15.92 -8.85
N TYR A 35 -15.71 -14.67 -8.48
CA TYR A 35 -14.85 -14.36 -7.35
C TYR A 35 -15.67 -14.38 -6.06
N PRO A 36 -15.10 -14.85 -4.93
CA PRO A 36 -15.74 -14.66 -3.64
C PRO A 36 -15.87 -13.17 -3.33
N VAL A 37 -16.93 -12.81 -2.62
CA VAL A 37 -17.12 -11.46 -2.04
C VAL A 37 -16.99 -11.59 -0.54
N LEU A 38 -16.02 -10.92 0.05
CA LEU A 38 -15.75 -10.92 1.50
C LEU A 38 -16.42 -9.72 2.16
N GLU A 39 -17.04 -9.96 3.31
CA GLU A 39 -17.69 -8.94 4.14
C GLU A 39 -17.21 -9.09 5.59
N ILE A 40 -16.34 -8.18 6.03
CA ILE A 40 -15.89 -8.11 7.41
C ILE A 40 -17.12 -7.86 8.32
N GLN A 41 -17.25 -8.64 9.38
CA GLN A 41 -18.36 -8.51 10.31
C GLN A 41 -18.00 -7.50 11.41
N GLY A 42 -18.65 -6.35 11.44
CA GLY A 42 -18.31 -5.23 12.34
C GLY A 42 -17.28 -4.29 11.69
N ASP A 43 -16.52 -3.55 12.50
CA ASP A 43 -15.67 -2.47 11.98
C ASP A 43 -14.39 -3.00 11.30
N ASP A 44 -13.98 -2.37 10.20
CA ASP A 44 -12.71 -2.69 9.54
C ASP A 44 -11.50 -2.16 10.34
N PHE A 45 -11.71 -1.12 11.16
CA PHE A 45 -10.73 -0.54 12.07
C PHE A 45 -11.25 -0.59 13.51
N VAL A 46 -10.63 -1.41 14.36
CA VAL A 46 -11.06 -1.63 15.74
C VAL A 46 -10.04 -1.06 16.71
N GLN A 47 -10.49 -0.27 17.69
CA GLN A 47 -9.66 0.23 18.78
C GLN A 47 -9.76 -0.69 20.00
N VAL A 48 -8.63 -1.08 20.57
CA VAL A 48 -8.55 -1.97 21.73
C VAL A 48 -7.63 -1.34 22.78
N PRO A 49 -8.12 -0.94 23.95
CA PRO A 49 -7.24 -0.48 25.02
C PRO A 49 -6.24 -1.57 25.45
N ILE A 50 -4.98 -1.19 25.73
CA ILE A 50 -3.97 -2.13 26.25
C ILE A 50 -4.51 -2.92 27.45
N GLY A 51 -4.26 -4.23 27.44
CA GLY A 51 -4.65 -5.16 28.50
C GLY A 51 -6.09 -5.64 28.41
N THR A 52 -6.89 -5.15 27.46
CA THR A 52 -8.25 -5.64 27.24
C THR A 52 -8.27 -6.79 26.24
N ALA A 53 -9.14 -7.78 26.46
CA ALA A 53 -9.23 -8.91 25.55
C ALA A 53 -9.84 -8.49 24.21
N TYR A 54 -9.24 -8.93 23.11
CA TYR A 54 -9.79 -8.80 21.76
C TYR A 54 -10.48 -10.10 21.35
N SER A 55 -11.70 -10.01 20.83
CA SER A 55 -12.44 -11.15 20.26
C SER A 55 -12.78 -10.83 18.81
N GLU A 56 -12.33 -11.68 17.91
CA GLU A 56 -12.57 -11.50 16.48
C GLU A 56 -14.04 -11.78 16.13
N GLN A 57 -14.64 -10.87 15.36
CA GLN A 57 -16.03 -10.95 14.88
C GLN A 57 -16.13 -11.71 13.56
N GLY A 58 -15.01 -11.85 12.85
CA GLY A 58 -14.88 -12.69 11.67
C GLY A 58 -15.29 -11.98 10.38
N CYS A 59 -15.46 -12.79 9.34
CA CYS A 59 -15.78 -12.34 7.98
C CYS A 59 -16.73 -13.35 7.34
N LYS A 60 -17.74 -12.86 6.64
CA LYS A 60 -18.62 -13.67 5.80
C LYS A 60 -18.12 -13.65 4.37
N ALA A 61 -18.44 -14.70 3.63
CA ALA A 61 -18.18 -14.74 2.21
C ALA A 61 -19.42 -15.18 1.44
N THR A 62 -19.61 -14.63 0.25
CA THR A 62 -20.55 -15.17 -0.74
C THR A 62 -19.83 -15.51 -2.03
N LEU A 63 -20.32 -16.51 -2.75
CA LEU A 63 -19.82 -16.89 -4.07
C LEU A 63 -21.04 -17.15 -4.96
N ASN A 64 -21.18 -16.36 -6.03
CA ASN A 64 -22.33 -16.45 -6.94
C ASN A 64 -23.70 -16.38 -6.21
N GLY A 65 -23.79 -15.54 -5.17
CA GLY A 65 -25.02 -15.36 -4.39
C GLY A 65 -25.29 -16.41 -3.29
N GLU A 66 -24.43 -17.42 -3.15
CA GLU A 66 -24.54 -18.45 -2.11
C GLU A 66 -23.56 -18.22 -0.96
N ASP A 67 -23.90 -18.68 0.25
CA ASP A 67 -23.01 -18.60 1.41
C ASP A 67 -21.74 -19.43 1.18
N TYR A 68 -20.60 -18.77 1.33
CA TYR A 68 -19.28 -19.33 1.16
C TYR A 68 -18.40 -19.12 2.40
N SER A 69 -19.00 -18.71 3.53
CA SER A 69 -18.27 -18.32 4.75
C SER A 69 -17.43 -19.44 5.35
N SER A 70 -17.82 -20.71 5.17
CA SER A 70 -17.04 -21.87 5.63
C SER A 70 -15.67 -22.04 4.93
N LYS A 71 -15.44 -21.31 3.83
CA LYS A 71 -14.19 -21.32 3.06
C LYS A 71 -13.29 -20.14 3.38
N VAL A 72 -13.72 -19.24 4.28
CA VAL A 72 -12.89 -18.13 4.74
C VAL A 72 -11.78 -18.68 5.62
N VAL A 73 -10.55 -18.32 5.29
CA VAL A 73 -9.35 -18.54 6.09
C VAL A 73 -8.99 -17.21 6.75
N THR A 74 -8.98 -17.22 8.08
CA THR A 74 -8.56 -16.08 8.91
C THR A 74 -7.12 -16.30 9.37
N SER A 75 -6.29 -15.27 9.25
CA SER A 75 -4.89 -15.28 9.68
C SER A 75 -4.52 -13.97 10.38
N GLY A 76 -3.46 -14.01 11.18
CA GLY A 76 -3.05 -12.91 12.05
C GLY A 76 -3.42 -13.13 13.51
N THR A 77 -2.77 -12.38 14.40
CA THR A 77 -3.00 -12.42 15.84
C THR A 77 -2.92 -11.01 16.41
N VAL A 78 -3.64 -10.76 17.51
CA VAL A 78 -3.60 -9.50 18.23
C VAL A 78 -2.95 -9.74 19.59
N ASP A 79 -1.84 -9.06 19.85
CA ASP A 79 -1.26 -8.99 21.19
C ASP A 79 -1.77 -7.73 21.89
N ALA A 80 -2.85 -7.88 22.64
CA ALA A 80 -3.47 -6.76 23.35
C ALA A 80 -2.64 -6.23 24.53
N SER A 81 -1.48 -6.83 24.86
CA SER A 81 -0.60 -6.34 25.92
C SER A 81 0.34 -5.23 25.46
N LYS A 82 0.44 -4.99 24.14
CA LYS A 82 1.38 -4.04 23.55
C LYS A 82 0.65 -3.12 22.58
N ALA A 83 0.87 -1.81 22.71
CA ALA A 83 0.33 -0.86 21.73
C ALA A 83 0.99 -1.04 20.36
N GLY A 84 0.18 -0.85 19.31
CA GLY A 84 0.58 -1.02 17.93
C GLY A 84 -0.59 -1.32 17.01
N LEU A 85 -0.29 -1.59 15.74
CA LEU A 85 -1.25 -2.07 14.76
C LEU A 85 -1.07 -3.57 14.55
N TYR A 86 -2.19 -4.28 14.56
CA TYR A 86 -2.29 -5.70 14.28
C TYR A 86 -3.25 -5.90 13.11
N TYR A 87 -2.93 -6.85 12.24
CA TYR A 87 -3.69 -7.08 11.01
C TYR A 87 -4.26 -8.49 11.03
N ILE A 88 -5.57 -8.59 10.84
CA ILE A 88 -6.28 -9.85 10.66
C ILE A 88 -6.70 -9.93 9.21
N THR A 89 -6.11 -10.86 8.47
CA THR A 89 -6.39 -11.05 7.04
C THR A 89 -7.34 -12.21 6.85
N TYR A 90 -8.42 -11.93 6.13
CA TYR A 90 -9.38 -12.91 5.64
C TYR A 90 -9.10 -13.19 4.18
N SER A 91 -9.10 -14.46 3.80
CA SER A 91 -9.00 -14.87 2.41
C SER A 91 -9.99 -15.97 2.09
N ALA A 92 -10.48 -15.99 0.86
CA ALA A 92 -11.26 -17.11 0.33
C ALA A 92 -10.81 -17.39 -1.10
N THR A 93 -10.70 -18.66 -1.44
CA THR A 93 -10.30 -19.12 -2.77
C THR A 93 -11.46 -19.91 -3.39
N ASN A 94 -11.81 -19.58 -4.64
CA ASN A 94 -12.83 -20.30 -5.38
C ASN A 94 -12.28 -21.64 -5.93
N ALA A 95 -13.16 -22.45 -6.53
CA ALA A 95 -12.78 -23.76 -7.06
C ALA A 95 -11.79 -23.67 -8.25
N ASP A 96 -11.74 -22.53 -8.93
CA ASP A 96 -10.82 -22.26 -10.04
C ASP A 96 -9.42 -21.83 -9.58
N GLY A 97 -9.21 -21.65 -8.27
CA GLY A 97 -7.93 -21.23 -7.69
C GLY A 97 -7.74 -19.72 -7.56
N PHE A 98 -8.76 -18.91 -7.87
CA PHE A 98 -8.70 -17.46 -7.67
C PHE A 98 -9.02 -17.09 -6.22
N SER A 99 -8.14 -16.30 -5.62
CA SER A 99 -8.24 -15.86 -4.22
C SER A 99 -8.55 -14.37 -4.13
N VAL A 100 -9.34 -14.01 -3.13
CA VAL A 100 -9.57 -12.61 -2.71
C VAL A 100 -9.20 -12.49 -1.23
N SER A 101 -8.77 -11.30 -0.82
CA SER A 101 -8.46 -11.02 0.58
C SER A 101 -8.95 -9.65 1.01
N THR A 102 -9.32 -9.54 2.28
CA THR A 102 -9.59 -8.27 2.97
C THR A 102 -8.96 -8.30 4.36
N THR A 103 -8.68 -7.15 4.95
CA THR A 103 -7.92 -7.05 6.20
C THR A 103 -8.64 -6.14 7.18
N ARG A 104 -8.83 -6.63 8.41
CA ARG A 104 -9.18 -5.81 9.56
C ARG A 104 -7.90 -5.30 10.22
N THR A 105 -7.89 -4.02 10.55
CA THR A 105 -6.83 -3.40 11.37
C THR A 105 -7.31 -3.25 12.80
N VAL A 106 -6.54 -3.78 13.74
CA VAL A 106 -6.78 -3.67 15.18
C VAL A 106 -5.70 -2.78 15.77
N ALA A 107 -6.10 -1.60 16.24
CA ALA A 107 -5.25 -0.64 16.90
C ALA A 107 -5.28 -0.87 18.40
N VAL A 108 -4.24 -1.52 18.95
CA VAL A 108 -4.07 -1.61 20.39
C VAL A 108 -3.44 -0.31 20.86
N CYS A 109 -4.12 0.41 21.74
CA CYS A 109 -3.79 1.79 22.09
C CYS A 109 -3.70 2.00 23.61
N ASP A 110 -2.81 2.89 24.04
CA ASP A 110 -2.75 3.33 25.43
C ASP A 110 -3.72 4.52 25.63
N PRO A 111 -4.84 4.34 26.37
CA PRO A 111 -5.81 5.40 26.58
C PRO A 111 -5.28 6.57 27.43
N THR A 112 -4.13 6.41 28.11
CA THR A 112 -3.51 7.48 28.89
C THR A 112 -2.80 8.52 28.01
N ILE A 113 -2.50 8.18 26.75
CA ILE A 113 -1.96 9.12 25.77
C ILE A 113 -3.09 10.03 25.27
N THR A 114 -3.17 11.22 25.87
CA THR A 114 -4.20 12.23 25.55
C THR A 114 -3.74 13.27 24.54
N THR A 115 -2.43 13.39 24.32
CA THR A 115 -1.82 14.30 23.32
C THR A 115 -2.41 14.02 21.93
N ASP A 116 -2.82 15.09 21.24
CA ASP A 116 -3.42 15.02 19.92
C ASP A 116 -2.57 15.82 18.92
N MET A 117 -1.93 15.11 17.99
CA MET A 117 -1.14 15.69 16.91
C MET A 117 -1.87 15.65 15.56
N SER A 118 -3.21 15.52 15.56
CA SER A 118 -3.97 15.60 14.32
C SER A 118 -4.08 17.03 13.81
N GLY A 119 -4.03 17.18 12.49
CA GLY A 119 -4.01 18.48 11.86
C GLY A 119 -3.58 18.44 10.40
N SER A 120 -3.65 19.60 9.77
CA SER A 120 -3.07 19.84 8.46
C SER A 120 -1.80 20.66 8.65
N TYR A 121 -0.66 20.07 8.34
CA TYR A 121 0.66 20.64 8.56
C TYR A 121 1.27 21.13 7.25
N THR A 122 2.08 22.17 7.33
CA THR A 122 2.93 22.63 6.25
C THR A 122 4.36 22.18 6.46
N LEU A 123 5.00 21.67 5.41
CA LEU A 123 6.40 21.29 5.42
C LEU A 123 7.30 22.53 5.55
N GLN A 124 8.17 22.54 6.55
CA GLN A 124 9.02 23.68 6.88
C GLN A 124 10.33 23.71 6.08
N ALA A 125 10.93 24.89 5.94
CA ALA A 125 12.13 25.16 5.14
C ALA A 125 13.40 24.35 5.53
N GLY A 126 13.44 23.76 6.73
CA GLY A 126 14.52 22.86 7.17
C GLY A 126 14.45 21.45 6.57
N SER A 127 13.36 21.11 5.89
CA SER A 127 13.16 19.76 5.34
C SER A 127 13.96 19.55 4.06
N HIS A 128 14.50 18.34 3.90
CA HIS A 128 15.34 17.99 2.77
C HIS A 128 15.36 16.49 2.51
N ARG A 129 15.65 16.12 1.27
CA ARG A 129 15.97 14.75 0.87
C ARG A 129 17.47 14.66 0.60
N ASP A 130 18.13 13.75 1.29
CA ASP A 130 19.50 13.34 1.01
C ASP A 130 19.48 12.09 0.13
N SER A 131 20.27 12.11 -0.94
CA SER A 131 20.43 10.97 -1.85
C SER A 131 21.86 10.48 -1.81
N HIS A 132 22.07 9.33 -1.18
CA HIS A 132 23.36 8.65 -1.05
C HIS A 132 23.73 7.96 -2.36
N LYS A 133 24.97 8.15 -2.81
CA LYS A 133 25.53 7.58 -4.04
C LYS A 133 26.54 6.49 -3.73
N ASP A 134 26.80 5.64 -4.71
CA ASP A 134 27.75 4.51 -4.57
C ASP A 134 29.20 4.99 -4.33
N ASP A 135 29.54 6.22 -4.73
CA ASP A 135 30.84 6.85 -4.46
C ASP A 135 30.95 7.47 -3.05
N GLY A 136 29.89 7.32 -2.23
CA GLY A 136 29.80 7.88 -0.88
C GLY A 136 29.40 9.36 -0.83
N SER A 137 29.17 10.01 -1.98
CA SER A 137 28.65 11.37 -2.00
C SER A 137 27.17 11.43 -1.64
N VAL A 138 26.74 12.58 -1.11
CA VAL A 138 25.35 12.85 -0.73
C VAL A 138 24.86 14.08 -1.47
N ALA A 139 23.78 13.92 -2.24
CA ALA A 139 23.10 15.03 -2.89
C ALA A 139 21.87 15.45 -2.07
N THR A 140 21.92 16.64 -1.47
CA THR A 140 20.84 17.20 -0.65
C THR A 140 19.91 18.07 -1.50
N THR A 141 18.60 17.84 -1.40
CA THR A 141 17.55 18.65 -2.03
C THR A 141 16.61 19.20 -0.98
N ALA A 142 16.68 20.50 -0.69
CA ALA A 142 15.73 21.17 0.20
C ALA A 142 14.36 21.32 -0.46
N PHE A 143 13.29 21.21 0.33
CA PHE A 143 11.93 21.42 -0.13
C PHE A 143 11.01 21.80 1.04
N SER A 144 9.98 22.62 0.78
CA SER A 144 9.06 23.14 1.80
C SER A 144 7.77 23.66 1.16
N GLY A 145 6.79 24.01 1.98
CA GLY A 145 5.50 24.58 1.55
C GLY A 145 4.43 23.57 1.17
N TYR A 146 4.73 22.27 1.22
CA TYR A 146 3.78 21.20 0.90
C TYR A 146 2.94 20.81 2.12
N THR A 147 1.74 20.29 1.88
CA THR A 147 0.80 19.95 2.95
C THR A 147 0.87 18.46 3.29
N VAL A 148 0.95 18.13 4.57
CA VAL A 148 0.80 16.77 5.10
C VAL A 148 -0.34 16.76 6.10
N LYS A 149 -1.25 15.80 5.99
CA LYS A 149 -2.35 15.62 6.95
C LYS A 149 -2.01 14.51 7.93
N VAL A 150 -2.23 14.78 9.20
CA VAL A 150 -2.16 13.78 10.28
C VAL A 150 -3.56 13.64 10.88
N THR A 151 -4.05 12.41 10.97
CA THR A 151 -5.40 12.10 11.48
C THR A 151 -5.29 11.15 12.64
N LYS A 152 -5.98 11.45 13.75
CA LYS A 152 -6.03 10.56 14.90
C LYS A 152 -6.83 9.31 14.56
N ALA A 153 -6.21 8.15 14.72
CA ALA A 153 -6.84 6.86 14.46
C ALA A 153 -7.26 6.16 15.75
N ALA A 154 -6.46 6.27 16.81
CA ALA A 154 -6.74 5.83 18.17
C ALA A 154 -5.90 6.67 19.17
N PRO A 155 -6.13 6.60 20.49
CA PRO A 155 -5.21 7.19 21.46
C PRO A 155 -3.75 6.79 21.21
N GLY A 156 -2.88 7.78 21.01
CA GLY A 156 -1.47 7.54 20.69
C GLY A 156 -1.19 6.92 19.31
N ILE A 157 -2.18 6.75 18.42
CA ILE A 157 -1.96 6.22 17.06
C ILE A 157 -2.55 7.17 16.03
N PHE A 158 -1.74 7.55 15.04
CA PHE A 158 -2.07 8.57 14.06
C PHE A 158 -1.74 8.11 12.65
N TYR A 159 -2.68 8.29 11.74
CA TYR A 159 -2.46 8.15 10.31
C TYR A 159 -1.77 9.39 9.76
N VAL A 160 -0.82 9.22 8.85
CA VAL A 160 -0.15 10.30 8.12
C VAL A 160 -0.35 10.11 6.61
N SER A 161 -0.69 11.20 5.92
CA SER A 161 -0.99 11.17 4.49
C SER A 161 0.26 11.07 3.62
N ASP A 162 1.40 11.61 4.06
CA ASP A 162 2.66 11.48 3.34
C ASP A 162 3.87 11.67 4.28
N MET A 163 4.55 10.57 4.60
CA MET A 163 5.78 10.59 5.39
C MET A 163 6.93 11.27 4.66
N MET A 164 6.92 11.35 3.32
CA MET A 164 7.97 12.02 2.55
C MET A 164 7.74 13.53 2.39
N GLY A 165 6.75 14.10 3.10
CA GLY A 165 6.53 15.55 3.11
C GLY A 165 5.99 16.11 1.79
N GLY A 166 5.32 15.31 0.96
CA GLY A 166 4.83 15.74 -0.35
C GLY A 166 5.91 15.74 -1.44
N TYR A 167 7.07 15.10 -1.22
CA TYR A 167 8.16 15.16 -2.19
C TYR A 167 7.77 14.58 -3.57
N TYR A 168 7.12 13.43 -3.60
CA TYR A 168 6.71 12.81 -4.87
C TYR A 168 5.29 13.21 -5.26
N ASP A 169 4.36 13.19 -4.31
CA ASP A 169 2.98 13.59 -4.52
C ASP A 169 2.85 15.02 -5.06
N GLN A 170 3.37 16.01 -4.33
CA GLN A 170 3.11 17.43 -4.60
C GLN A 170 4.27 18.16 -5.29
N LYS A 171 5.51 17.95 -4.84
CA LYS A 171 6.69 18.63 -5.42
C LYS A 171 7.00 18.11 -6.83
N ALA A 172 7.08 16.79 -6.99
CA ALA A 172 7.29 16.18 -8.31
C ALA A 172 5.99 16.08 -9.11
N GLY A 173 4.83 16.14 -8.44
CA GLY A 173 3.52 16.10 -9.08
C GLY A 173 3.12 14.72 -9.57
N TYR A 174 3.64 13.65 -8.96
CA TYR A 174 3.28 12.28 -9.34
C TYR A 174 1.88 11.90 -8.84
N GLY A 175 1.34 12.63 -7.88
CA GLY A 175 0.01 12.40 -7.30
C GLY A 175 0.02 11.47 -6.10
N SER A 176 -1.15 11.34 -5.47
CA SER A 176 -1.30 10.79 -4.12
C SER A 176 -0.92 9.31 -3.98
N SER A 177 -0.96 8.52 -5.06
CA SER A 177 -0.49 7.12 -5.01
C SER A 177 1.03 7.03 -4.77
N TYR A 178 1.78 8.12 -4.93
CA TYR A 178 3.21 8.21 -4.65
C TYR A 178 3.53 8.92 -3.32
N ALA A 179 2.50 9.24 -2.53
CA ALA A 179 2.67 9.64 -1.14
C ALA A 179 2.96 8.41 -0.29
N MET A 180 3.88 8.53 0.67
CA MET A 180 4.13 7.45 1.63
C MET A 180 3.14 7.54 2.79
N THR A 181 2.00 6.87 2.65
CA THR A 181 0.99 6.82 3.72
C THR A 181 1.41 5.85 4.81
N GLY A 182 0.83 5.97 6.01
CA GLY A 182 1.07 5.00 7.08
C GLY A 182 0.61 5.48 8.44
N TYR A 183 1.13 4.84 9.49
CA TYR A 183 0.76 5.14 10.86
C TYR A 183 1.98 5.34 11.76
N PHE A 184 1.88 6.33 12.65
CA PHE A 184 2.78 6.53 13.78
C PHE A 184 2.11 6.12 15.09
N GLN A 185 2.93 5.66 16.02
CA GLN A 185 2.62 5.62 17.44
C GLN A 185 3.30 6.80 18.13
N LEU A 186 2.54 7.59 18.89
CA LEU A 186 3.04 8.60 19.81
C LEU A 186 3.21 7.98 21.20
N LEU A 187 4.43 8.04 21.73
CA LEU A 187 4.76 7.56 23.07
C LEU A 187 4.61 8.66 24.13
N ALA A 188 4.62 8.27 25.41
CA ALA A 188 4.44 9.18 26.53
C ALA A 188 5.54 10.26 26.66
N ASP A 189 6.73 10.01 26.12
CA ASP A 189 7.84 10.96 26.05
C ASP A 189 7.79 11.86 24.78
N ASN A 190 6.67 11.79 24.04
CA ASN A 190 6.44 12.43 22.75
C ASN A 190 7.34 11.96 21.60
N SER A 191 8.07 10.87 21.76
CA SER A 191 8.73 10.22 20.62
C SER A 191 7.70 9.53 19.72
N LEU A 192 8.04 9.42 18.45
CA LEU A 192 7.24 8.74 17.43
C LEU A 192 7.90 7.44 17.02
N VAL A 193 7.09 6.40 16.85
CA VAL A 193 7.50 5.11 16.30
C VAL A 193 6.69 4.86 15.03
N LEU A 194 7.35 4.38 13.97
CA LEU A 194 6.68 3.96 12.75
C LEU A 194 5.98 2.60 12.97
N LEU A 195 4.66 2.56 12.76
CA LEU A 195 3.87 1.32 12.84
C LEU A 195 3.68 0.67 11.47
N SER A 196 3.48 1.48 10.43
CA SER A 196 3.38 1.00 9.05
C SER A 196 3.66 2.12 8.06
N SER A 197 4.08 1.76 6.85
CA SER A 197 4.21 2.67 5.72
C SER A 197 3.92 1.94 4.41
N SER A 198 3.40 2.65 3.42
CA SER A 198 3.18 2.13 2.08
C SER A 198 3.13 3.25 1.04
N VAL A 199 3.76 3.01 -0.11
CA VAL A 199 3.60 3.79 -1.34
C VAL A 199 2.89 2.92 -2.36
N GLU A 200 1.62 3.21 -2.62
CA GLU A 200 0.76 2.40 -3.50
C GLU A 200 1.32 2.29 -4.92
N GLY A 201 1.73 3.43 -5.49
CA GLY A 201 2.18 3.54 -6.88
C GLY A 201 3.47 2.78 -7.18
N TRP A 202 4.24 2.41 -6.16
CA TRP A 202 5.46 1.59 -6.31
C TRP A 202 5.34 0.22 -5.64
N GLY A 203 4.30 -0.02 -4.84
CA GLY A 203 4.13 -1.29 -4.12
C GLY A 203 5.22 -1.53 -3.08
N ASP A 204 5.78 -0.47 -2.50
CA ASP A 204 6.85 -0.54 -1.52
C ASP A 204 6.57 0.31 -0.27
N SER A 205 7.57 0.44 0.60
CA SER A 205 7.43 1.05 1.92
C SER A 205 8.74 1.70 2.38
N ALA A 206 8.70 2.39 3.52
CA ALA A 206 9.91 2.89 4.16
C ALA A 206 10.87 1.72 4.47
N THR A 207 12.17 1.99 4.38
CA THR A 207 13.24 1.05 4.76
C THR A 207 13.78 1.32 6.16
N GLY A 208 13.40 2.44 6.77
CA GLY A 208 13.81 2.84 8.11
C GLY A 208 13.11 4.12 8.57
N PHE A 209 13.11 4.35 9.88
CA PHE A 209 12.53 5.53 10.52
C PHE A 209 13.30 5.83 11.79
N LYS A 210 13.66 7.10 12.01
CA LYS A 210 14.44 7.54 13.17
C LYS A 210 14.09 8.96 13.57
N ASP A 211 14.50 9.34 14.77
CA ASP A 211 14.41 10.70 15.33
C ASP A 211 13.00 11.29 15.32
N GLY A 212 11.98 10.43 15.32
CA GLY A 212 10.59 10.83 15.32
C GLY A 212 10.17 11.44 16.65
N LYS A 213 9.59 12.64 16.60
CA LYS A 213 9.08 13.34 17.78
C LYS A 213 7.95 14.30 17.43
N TYR A 214 7.11 14.57 18.42
CA TYR A 214 6.16 15.66 18.44
C TYR A 214 6.53 16.61 19.58
N ASP A 215 6.48 17.92 19.33
CA ASP A 215 6.63 18.95 20.37
C ASP A 215 5.27 19.61 20.63
N PRO A 216 4.58 19.27 21.73
CA PRO A 216 3.28 19.85 22.06
C PRO A 216 3.30 21.36 22.31
N ALA A 217 4.46 21.95 22.67
CA ALA A 217 4.57 23.38 22.93
C ALA A 217 4.59 24.20 21.64
N THR A 218 5.18 23.65 20.58
CA THR A 218 5.31 24.33 19.28
C THR A 218 4.35 23.80 18.23
N GLY A 219 3.75 22.63 18.46
CA GLY A 219 2.95 21.89 17.49
C GLY A 219 3.79 21.22 16.40
N GLU A 220 5.11 21.18 16.52
CA GLU A 220 6.00 20.66 15.46
C GLU A 220 6.08 19.14 15.50
N ILE A 221 5.98 18.50 14.33
CA ILE A 221 6.32 17.09 14.12
C ILE A 221 7.63 17.05 13.33
N SER A 222 8.59 16.25 13.78
CA SER A 222 9.84 16.03 13.03
C SER A 222 10.28 14.59 13.07
N TYR A 223 10.89 14.11 11.99
CA TYR A 223 11.43 12.75 11.89
C TYR A 223 12.37 12.63 10.66
N VAL A 224 13.08 11.51 10.57
CA VAL A 224 13.76 11.08 9.35
C VAL A 224 13.19 9.74 8.90
N VAL A 225 12.73 9.67 7.65
CA VAL A 225 12.29 8.42 7.01
C VAL A 225 13.30 8.01 5.93
N ASN A 226 13.75 6.76 5.98
CA ASN A 226 14.65 6.17 5.00
C ASN A 226 13.84 5.45 3.93
N TYR A 227 14.24 5.57 2.68
CA TYR A 227 13.54 4.98 1.55
C TYR A 227 14.50 4.48 0.47
N ALA A 228 14.11 3.39 -0.20
CA ALA A 228 14.88 2.73 -1.25
C ALA A 228 16.36 2.47 -0.86
N LYS A 229 16.66 2.38 0.45
CA LYS A 229 18.00 2.21 1.06
C LYS A 229 19.04 3.28 0.71
N THR A 230 18.69 4.26 -0.10
CA THR A 230 19.62 5.26 -0.66
C THR A 230 19.15 6.69 -0.44
N MET A 231 17.94 6.88 0.12
CA MET A 231 17.37 8.18 0.34
C MET A 231 16.95 8.36 1.79
N ASP A 232 17.30 9.51 2.36
CA ASP A 232 16.85 9.94 3.67
C ASP A 232 16.03 11.21 3.51
N PHE A 233 14.84 11.24 4.08
CA PHE A 233 13.98 12.42 4.11
C PHE A 233 13.95 12.96 5.53
N THR A 234 14.61 14.10 5.75
CA THR A 234 14.52 14.85 7.00
C THR A 234 13.32 15.79 6.89
N ILE A 235 12.34 15.58 7.78
CA ILE A 235 11.03 16.23 7.70
C ILE A 235 10.77 17.04 8.98
N SER A 236 10.30 18.28 8.81
CA SER A 236 9.74 19.13 9.85
C SER A 236 8.40 19.70 9.37
N LEU A 237 7.36 19.50 10.16
CA LEU A 237 5.96 19.82 9.88
C LEU A 237 5.41 20.76 10.95
N LYS A 238 4.74 21.83 10.53
CA LYS A 238 4.09 22.80 11.43
C LYS A 238 2.88 23.45 10.79
#